data_AF-A0A7S1GHF7-F1
#
_entry.id   AF-A0A7S1GHF7-F1
#
_cell.length_a   1.000
_cell.length_b   1.000
_cell.length_c   1.000
_cell.angle_alpha   90.00
_cell.angle_beta   90.00
_cell.angle_gamma   90.00
#
_symmetry.space_group_name_H-M   'P 1'
#
loop_
_entity.id
_entity.type
_entity.pdbx_description
1 polymer ?
#
loop_
_entity_poly.entity_id
_entity_poly.type
_entity_poly.pdbx_seq_one_letter_code
_entity_poly.pdbx_strand_id
1 'polypeptide(L)'
;DTLYVKNGYYTPTIDMYKNLQIEKQGAPNNYILIAAFPGHRPTIYVASMNGVQIWNSQYLEFRGFEVRGMDDPPVVNQFDTTMNGNGISAFGNIGNKYIRIVDNHVHHVGGNGIGVANSDQILILRNRVWHCTHRSDAGNSGIAITGPKNHAPTSQPYGYVVAENVAYDNVNTFACSCAGYSQITDGNGII
;
A
#
# COMPACT_ATOMS: atom_id res chain seq x y z
N ASP A 1 -8.27 -3.11 19.69
CA ASP A 1 -7.70 -1.77 19.98
C ASP A 1 -8.00 -0.79 18.87
N THR A 2 -8.08 0.50 19.20
CA THR A 2 -8.29 1.58 18.23
C THR A 2 -7.27 2.69 18.44
N LEU A 3 -6.61 3.10 17.38
CA LEU A 3 -5.74 4.27 17.32
C LEU A 3 -6.38 5.29 16.37
N TYR A 4 -6.74 6.46 16.89
CA TYR A 4 -7.14 7.61 16.09
C TYR A 4 -6.01 8.62 15.95
N VAL A 5 -5.72 9.03 14.72
CA VAL A 5 -4.64 9.95 14.38
C VAL A 5 -5.22 11.27 13.89
N LYS A 6 -4.87 12.38 14.56
CA LYS A 6 -5.29 13.73 14.16
C LYS A 6 -4.42 14.23 13.00
N ASN A 7 -4.85 15.34 12.39
CA ASN A 7 -4.08 16.01 11.34
C ASN A 7 -2.64 16.29 11.80
N GLY A 8 -1.73 16.06 10.88
CA GLY A 8 -0.31 16.22 11.07
C GLY A 8 0.40 15.72 9.83
N TYR A 9 1.64 16.16 9.68
CA TYR A 9 2.55 15.66 8.65
C TYR A 9 3.56 14.74 9.33
N TYR A 10 3.44 13.44 9.08
CA TYR A 10 4.21 12.40 9.73
C TYR A 10 5.32 11.95 8.80
N THR A 11 6.54 12.40 9.09
CA THR A 11 7.77 11.99 8.41
C THR A 11 8.45 10.88 9.20
N PRO A 12 9.13 9.94 8.53
CA PRO A 12 9.76 8.83 9.21
C PRO A 12 10.99 9.22 10.02
N THR A 13 11.39 8.32 10.90
CA THR A 13 12.76 8.18 11.40
C THR A 13 13.63 7.47 10.36
N ILE A 14 14.95 7.57 10.45
CA ILE A 14 15.93 7.02 9.49
C ILE A 14 15.81 5.48 9.37
N ASP A 15 14.91 4.98 8.51
CA ASP A 15 14.77 3.57 8.14
C ASP A 15 14.49 3.50 6.63
N MET A 16 15.41 2.88 5.88
CA MET A 16 15.32 2.80 4.43
C MET A 16 14.23 1.84 3.93
N TYR A 17 13.70 0.95 4.78
CA TYR A 17 12.73 -0.07 4.40
C TYR A 17 11.29 0.37 4.61
N LYS A 18 11.02 1.20 5.62
CA LYS A 18 9.65 1.55 6.00
C LYS A 18 9.58 2.83 6.83
N ASN A 19 8.50 3.59 6.64
CA ASN A 19 8.22 4.77 7.46
C ASN A 19 7.39 4.42 8.69
N LEU A 20 6.41 3.53 8.52
CA LEU A 20 5.56 3.00 9.58
C LEU A 20 5.45 1.49 9.43
N GLN A 21 5.86 0.72 10.44
CA GLN A 21 5.54 -0.71 10.53
C GLN A 21 4.30 -0.92 11.40
N ILE A 22 3.35 -1.69 10.89
CA ILE A 22 2.19 -2.18 11.61
C ILE A 22 2.30 -3.70 11.65
N GLU A 23 2.57 -4.24 12.83
CA GLU A 23 2.61 -5.69 13.08
C GLU A 23 1.71 -5.99 14.26
N LYS A 24 0.47 -6.38 13.97
CA LYS A 24 -0.60 -6.47 14.96
C LYS A 24 -1.51 -7.67 14.72
N GLN A 25 -1.96 -8.26 15.82
CA GLN A 25 -2.78 -9.48 15.84
C GLN A 25 -4.14 -9.17 16.45
N GLY A 26 -5.12 -8.84 15.62
CA GLY A 26 -6.53 -8.75 16.01
C GLY A 26 -7.19 -10.13 16.05
N ALA A 27 -8.51 -10.14 16.18
CA ALA A 27 -9.30 -11.37 16.23
C ALA A 27 -10.60 -11.23 15.41
N PRO A 28 -11.29 -12.35 15.09
CA PRO A 28 -12.63 -12.29 14.52
C PRO A 28 -13.54 -11.32 15.30
N ASN A 29 -14.25 -10.45 14.58
CA ASN A 29 -15.12 -9.39 15.14
C ASN A 29 -14.42 -8.33 16.01
N ASN A 30 -13.11 -8.42 16.22
CA ASN A 30 -12.30 -7.51 17.03
C ASN A 30 -11.09 -7.05 16.22
N TYR A 31 -11.37 -6.27 15.18
CA TYR A 31 -10.31 -5.68 14.36
C TYR A 31 -9.50 -4.66 15.18
N ILE A 32 -8.20 -4.61 14.92
CA ILE A 32 -7.36 -3.49 15.33
C ILE A 32 -7.58 -2.38 14.30
N LEU A 33 -8.11 -1.24 14.77
CA LEU A 33 -8.38 -0.09 13.93
C LEU A 33 -7.27 0.94 14.07
N ILE A 34 -6.63 1.30 12.97
CA ILE A 34 -5.74 2.46 12.85
C ILE A 34 -6.40 3.39 11.85
N ALA A 35 -6.94 4.51 12.35
CA ALA A 35 -7.75 5.40 11.54
C ALA A 35 -7.39 6.87 11.74
N ALA A 36 -7.63 7.69 10.72
CA ALA A 36 -7.77 9.12 10.90
C ALA A 36 -8.88 9.43 11.91
N PHE A 37 -8.67 10.42 12.77
CA PHE A 37 -9.70 10.96 13.64
C PHE A 37 -10.86 11.51 12.79
N PRO A 38 -12.14 11.40 13.20
CA PRO A 38 -13.27 11.86 12.39
C PRO A 38 -13.12 13.32 11.91
N GLY A 39 -13.20 13.55 10.59
CA GLY A 39 -12.99 14.87 9.98
C GLY A 39 -11.52 15.26 9.72
N HIS A 40 -10.57 14.38 10.06
CA HIS A 40 -9.15 14.58 9.81
C HIS A 40 -8.67 13.71 8.63
N ARG A 41 -7.55 14.12 8.04
CA ARG A 41 -6.79 13.35 7.04
C ARG A 41 -5.30 13.56 7.30
N PRO A 42 -4.72 12.88 8.30
CA PRO A 42 -3.28 12.91 8.55
C PRO A 42 -2.48 12.45 7.33
N THR A 43 -1.35 13.09 7.08
CA THR A 43 -0.46 12.78 5.95
C THR A 43 0.74 12.01 6.44
N ILE A 44 1.00 10.83 5.88
CA ILE A 44 2.24 10.08 6.01
C ILE A 44 3.06 10.34 4.76
N TYR A 45 4.22 11.00 4.91
CA TYR A 45 5.15 11.15 3.80
C TYR A 45 5.88 9.85 3.55
N VAL A 46 6.14 9.47 2.30
CA VAL A 46 6.90 8.27 1.91
C VAL A 46 8.34 8.67 1.59
N ALA A 47 9.29 8.09 2.31
CA ALA A 47 10.73 8.36 2.18
C ALA A 47 11.57 7.11 2.44
N SER A 48 11.01 5.95 2.08
CA SER A 48 11.62 4.62 2.21
C SER A 48 10.92 3.66 1.25
N MET A 49 11.37 2.41 1.18
CA MET A 49 10.74 1.39 0.33
C MET A 49 9.23 1.21 0.58
N ASN A 50 8.72 1.52 1.79
CA ASN A 50 7.32 1.40 2.14
C ASN A 50 6.86 2.53 3.07
N GLY A 51 5.95 3.39 2.62
CA GLY A 51 5.33 4.41 3.48
C GLY A 51 4.63 3.78 4.68
N VAL A 52 3.72 2.84 4.42
CA VAL A 52 3.06 2.04 5.45
C VAL A 52 3.32 0.57 5.15
N GLN A 53 3.99 -0.12 6.06
CA GLN A 53 4.20 -1.56 5.97
C GLN A 53 3.30 -2.28 6.98
N ILE A 54 2.28 -2.97 6.48
CA ILE A 54 1.47 -3.91 7.25
C ILE A 54 2.14 -5.29 7.15
N TRP A 55 2.82 -5.69 8.22
CA TRP A 55 3.67 -6.86 8.28
C TRP A 55 3.06 -7.97 9.16
N ASN A 56 2.96 -9.19 8.63
CA ASN A 56 2.46 -10.40 9.34
C ASN A 56 1.23 -10.16 10.24
N SER A 57 0.33 -9.28 9.85
CA SER A 57 -0.80 -8.82 10.65
C SER A 57 -2.07 -9.60 10.36
N GLN A 58 -2.99 -9.60 11.32
CA GLN A 58 -4.33 -10.13 11.10
C GLN A 58 -5.44 -9.30 11.74
N TYR A 59 -6.62 -9.30 11.12
CA TYR A 59 -7.80 -8.56 11.58
C TYR A 59 -7.45 -7.09 11.86
N LEU A 60 -6.97 -6.40 10.84
CA LEU A 60 -6.52 -5.01 10.93
C LEU A 60 -7.23 -4.14 9.88
N GLU A 61 -7.65 -2.94 10.28
CA GLU A 61 -8.17 -1.92 9.38
C GLU A 61 -7.29 -0.66 9.44
N PHE A 62 -6.77 -0.24 8.29
CA PHE A 62 -6.02 1.00 8.10
C PHE A 62 -6.85 1.98 7.26
N ARG A 63 -7.23 3.12 7.84
CA ARG A 63 -8.31 3.95 7.26
C ARG A 63 -8.10 5.46 7.30
N GLY A 64 -8.43 6.14 6.21
CA GLY A 64 -8.63 7.60 6.19
C GLY A 64 -7.37 8.45 6.10
N PHE A 65 -6.20 7.85 5.82
CA PHE A 65 -4.93 8.57 5.75
C PHE A 65 -4.71 9.17 4.35
N GLU A 66 -3.90 10.22 4.28
CA GLU A 66 -3.14 10.56 3.08
C GLU A 66 -1.76 9.93 3.19
N VAL A 67 -1.34 9.20 2.16
CA VAL A 67 -0.02 8.59 2.03
C VAL A 67 0.60 9.13 0.75
N ARG A 68 1.59 9.99 0.91
CA ARG A 68 2.10 10.82 -0.19
C ARG A 68 3.60 10.65 -0.34
N GLY A 69 4.08 10.37 -1.55
CA GLY A 69 5.51 10.44 -1.87
C GLY A 69 5.92 11.83 -2.36
N MET A 70 7.14 11.93 -2.89
CA MET A 70 7.66 13.19 -3.43
C MET A 70 6.99 13.58 -4.75
N ASP A 71 6.92 14.88 -5.01
CA ASP A 71 6.63 15.41 -6.35
C ASP A 71 7.71 14.96 -7.34
N ASP A 72 7.39 14.97 -8.63
CA ASP A 72 8.28 14.43 -9.65
C ASP A 72 9.61 15.20 -9.73
N PRO A 73 10.74 14.53 -9.44
CA PRO A 73 12.03 15.16 -9.53
C PRO A 73 12.47 15.28 -10.99
N PRO A 74 13.32 16.26 -11.35
CA PRO A 74 13.85 16.40 -12.71
C PRO A 74 14.76 15.24 -13.12
N VAL A 75 15.31 14.52 -12.14
CA VAL A 75 16.15 13.33 -12.33
C VAL A 75 15.63 12.26 -11.40
N VAL A 76 15.29 11.11 -11.97
CA VAL A 76 14.85 9.94 -11.22
C VAL A 76 16.01 8.96 -11.07
N ASN A 77 16.27 8.53 -9.83
CA ASN A 77 17.09 7.37 -9.54
C ASN A 77 16.15 6.22 -9.14
N GLN A 78 15.89 5.28 -10.04
CA GLN A 78 14.97 4.17 -9.77
C GLN A 78 15.48 3.17 -8.71
N PHE A 79 16.70 3.33 -8.21
CA PHE A 79 17.26 2.53 -7.11
C PHE A 79 17.20 3.25 -5.76
N ASP A 80 16.82 4.53 -5.74
CA ASP A 80 16.65 5.30 -4.51
C ASP A 80 15.28 4.98 -3.89
N THR A 81 15.31 4.36 -2.70
CA THR A 81 14.10 3.95 -2.00
C THR A 81 13.23 5.11 -1.53
N THR A 82 13.79 6.31 -1.45
CA THR A 82 13.04 7.53 -1.17
C THR A 82 12.25 8.02 -2.39
N MET A 83 12.69 7.66 -3.61
CA MET A 83 12.05 8.05 -4.87
C MET A 83 11.09 6.98 -5.39
N ASN A 84 11.46 5.69 -5.25
CA ASN A 84 10.77 4.54 -5.82
C ASN A 84 9.84 3.79 -4.84
N GLY A 85 9.72 4.27 -3.60
CA GLY A 85 9.00 3.58 -2.53
C GLY A 85 7.52 3.38 -2.79
N ASN A 86 6.96 2.36 -2.15
CA ASN A 86 5.52 2.06 -2.17
C ASN A 86 4.76 2.94 -1.16
N GLY A 87 3.48 3.21 -1.44
CA GLY A 87 2.59 3.90 -0.50
C GLY A 87 2.21 3.02 0.69
N ILE A 88 1.29 2.09 0.47
CA ILE A 88 0.83 1.12 1.47
C ILE A 88 1.17 -0.29 0.99
N SER A 89 1.95 -1.02 1.77
CA SER A 89 2.36 -2.38 1.47
C SER A 89 1.86 -3.34 2.54
N ALA A 90 1.11 -4.37 2.16
CA ALA A 90 0.65 -5.43 3.05
C ALA A 90 1.25 -6.78 2.63
N PHE A 91 2.27 -7.25 3.36
CA PHE A 91 2.96 -8.50 3.08
C PHE A 91 3.65 -9.07 4.33
N GLY A 92 4.31 -10.22 4.21
CA GLY A 92 5.12 -10.80 5.28
C GLY A 92 5.47 -12.26 5.02
N ASN A 93 6.36 -12.83 5.83
CA ASN A 93 6.82 -14.22 5.67
C ASN A 93 5.69 -15.25 5.87
N ILE A 94 4.78 -14.96 6.80
CA ILE A 94 3.65 -15.84 7.14
C ILE A 94 2.39 -15.39 6.36
N GLY A 95 2.42 -14.20 5.78
CA GLY A 95 1.31 -13.57 5.09
C GLY A 95 0.35 -12.86 6.04
N ASN A 96 -0.29 -11.79 5.55
CA ASN A 96 -1.34 -11.13 6.30
C ASN A 96 -2.68 -11.83 6.12
N LYS A 97 -3.61 -11.66 7.08
CA LYS A 97 -4.96 -12.25 7.01
C LYS A 97 -6.02 -11.24 7.43
N TYR A 98 -7.14 -11.13 6.74
CA TYR A 98 -8.24 -10.25 7.17
C TYR A 98 -7.80 -8.79 7.31
N ILE A 99 -7.17 -8.25 6.27
CA ILE A 99 -6.71 -6.85 6.24
C ILE A 99 -7.69 -5.99 5.46
N ARG A 100 -7.99 -4.80 5.99
CA ARG A 100 -8.82 -3.79 5.36
C ARG A 100 -8.02 -2.51 5.16
N ILE A 101 -7.91 -2.07 3.91
CA ILE A 101 -7.28 -0.79 3.54
C ILE A 101 -8.39 0.07 2.95
N VAL A 102 -8.83 1.09 3.70
CA VAL A 102 -10.12 1.76 3.45
C VAL A 102 -9.98 3.28 3.40
N ASP A 103 -10.60 3.95 2.42
CA ASP A 103 -10.74 5.42 2.41
C ASP A 103 -9.42 6.21 2.49
N ASN A 104 -8.32 5.62 2.01
CA ASN A 104 -7.02 6.28 1.97
C ASN A 104 -6.83 7.02 0.64
N HIS A 105 -6.09 8.12 0.70
CA HIS A 105 -5.55 8.82 -0.46
C HIS A 105 -4.09 8.42 -0.60
N VAL A 106 -3.71 7.77 -1.70
CA VAL A 106 -2.34 7.33 -1.92
C VAL A 106 -1.82 7.88 -3.24
N HIS A 107 -0.75 8.67 -3.21
CA HIS A 107 -0.32 9.35 -4.42
C HIS A 107 1.14 9.82 -4.43
N HIS A 108 1.64 10.09 -5.64
CA HIS A 108 2.99 10.62 -5.85
C HIS A 108 4.08 9.70 -5.26
N VAL A 109 3.79 8.39 -5.16
CA VAL A 109 4.75 7.37 -4.72
C VAL A 109 5.38 6.70 -5.93
N GLY A 110 6.67 6.40 -5.88
CA GLY A 110 7.38 5.90 -7.06
C GLY A 110 7.10 4.43 -7.39
N GLY A 111 6.69 3.65 -6.41
CA GLY A 111 6.34 2.23 -6.53
C GLY A 111 4.82 2.02 -6.56
N ASN A 112 4.36 0.90 -6.01
CA ASN A 112 2.93 0.62 -5.87
C ASN A 112 2.27 1.69 -5.01
N GLY A 113 1.06 2.12 -5.40
CA GLY A 113 0.19 2.89 -4.51
C GLY A 113 -0.21 2.03 -3.31
N ILE A 114 -0.96 0.96 -3.58
CA ILE A 114 -1.35 -0.06 -2.59
C ILE A 114 -0.90 -1.42 -3.11
N GLY A 115 0.13 -2.00 -2.50
CA GLY A 115 0.65 -3.32 -2.82
C GLY A 115 0.29 -4.35 -1.75
N VAL A 116 -0.27 -5.49 -2.16
CA VAL A 116 -0.57 -6.62 -1.27
C VAL A 116 0.14 -7.85 -1.81
N ALA A 117 0.93 -8.53 -0.98
CA ALA A 117 1.63 -9.73 -1.40
C ALA A 117 1.47 -10.87 -0.39
N ASN A 118 1.38 -12.11 -0.90
CA ASN A 118 1.40 -13.33 -0.09
C ASN A 118 0.44 -13.32 1.12
N SER A 119 -0.72 -12.69 0.98
CA SER A 119 -1.70 -12.49 2.06
C SER A 119 -2.99 -13.26 1.77
N ASP A 120 -4.02 -13.16 2.61
CA ASP A 120 -5.34 -13.79 2.45
C ASP A 120 -6.44 -12.91 3.07
N GLN A 121 -7.67 -13.00 2.57
CA GLN A 121 -8.84 -12.27 3.08
C GLN A 121 -8.60 -10.75 3.11
N ILE A 122 -8.48 -10.13 1.94
CA ILE A 122 -8.08 -8.73 1.80
C ILE A 122 -9.23 -7.89 1.25
N LEU A 123 -9.46 -6.73 1.87
CA LEU A 123 -10.42 -5.73 1.41
C LEU A 123 -9.67 -4.42 1.10
N ILE A 124 -9.72 -3.98 -0.15
CA ILE A 124 -9.22 -2.68 -0.60
C ILE A 124 -10.45 -1.90 -1.07
N LEU A 125 -10.88 -0.91 -0.28
CA LEU A 125 -12.20 -0.30 -0.44
C LEU A 125 -12.14 1.22 -0.39
N ARG A 126 -12.75 1.91 -1.37
CA ARG A 126 -12.88 3.37 -1.39
C ARG A 126 -11.57 4.16 -1.30
N ASN A 127 -10.45 3.59 -1.73
CA ASN A 127 -9.20 4.33 -1.79
C ASN A 127 -9.15 5.15 -3.08
N ARG A 128 -8.49 6.31 -3.01
CA ARG A 128 -8.10 7.10 -4.18
C ARG A 128 -6.61 6.92 -4.39
N VAL A 129 -6.21 6.33 -5.52
CA VAL A 129 -4.81 5.99 -5.81
C VAL A 129 -4.38 6.60 -7.13
N TRP A 130 -3.46 7.55 -7.11
CA TRP A 130 -3.11 8.27 -8.33
C TRP A 130 -1.68 8.76 -8.38
N HIS A 131 -1.17 8.98 -9.59
CA HIS A 131 0.17 9.50 -9.77
C HIS A 131 1.23 8.62 -9.09
N CYS A 132 1.05 7.29 -9.15
CA CYS A 132 1.98 6.30 -8.61
C CYS A 132 2.78 5.64 -9.74
N THR A 133 3.78 4.83 -9.37
CA THR A 133 4.54 3.90 -10.24
C THR A 133 5.57 4.51 -11.20
N HIS A 134 5.62 5.83 -11.31
CA HIS A 134 6.43 6.55 -12.30
C HIS A 134 7.94 6.49 -12.09
N ARG A 135 8.44 5.86 -11.01
CA ARG A 135 9.86 5.98 -10.61
C ARG A 135 10.51 4.67 -10.19
N SER A 136 9.90 3.54 -10.54
CA SER A 136 10.36 2.21 -10.18
C SER A 136 10.42 1.31 -11.40
N ASP A 137 11.42 0.43 -11.45
CA ASP A 137 11.57 -0.63 -12.45
C ASP A 137 11.01 -1.98 -11.96
N ALA A 138 10.29 -2.00 -10.84
CA ALA A 138 9.72 -3.23 -10.28
C ALA A 138 8.37 -3.65 -10.92
N GLY A 139 7.97 -3.03 -12.03
CA GLY A 139 6.71 -3.35 -12.73
C GLY A 139 5.48 -3.09 -11.86
N ASN A 140 5.44 -1.95 -11.18
CA ASN A 140 4.43 -1.62 -10.18
C ASN A 140 3.05 -1.32 -10.78
N SER A 141 2.04 -1.18 -9.93
CA SER A 141 0.68 -0.74 -10.30
C SER A 141 0.10 0.18 -9.23
N GLY A 142 -0.92 0.96 -9.58
CA GLY A 142 -1.66 1.76 -8.60
C GLY A 142 -2.12 0.89 -7.42
N ILE A 143 -2.87 -0.17 -7.70
CA ILE A 143 -3.23 -1.22 -6.74
C ILE A 143 -2.73 -2.55 -7.30
N ALA A 144 -2.01 -3.33 -6.51
CA ALA A 144 -1.47 -4.63 -6.93
C ALA A 144 -1.73 -5.69 -5.87
N ILE A 145 -2.22 -6.87 -6.29
CA ILE A 145 -2.31 -8.08 -5.47
C ILE A 145 -1.42 -9.16 -6.10
N THR A 146 -0.36 -9.56 -5.41
CA THR A 146 0.60 -10.55 -5.90
C THR A 146 0.63 -11.80 -5.01
N GLY A 147 0.52 -12.97 -5.63
CA GLY A 147 0.59 -14.25 -4.91
C GLY A 147 -0.50 -14.41 -3.84
N PRO A 148 -1.79 -14.25 -4.18
CA PRO A 148 -2.87 -14.46 -3.24
C PRO A 148 -2.78 -15.85 -2.60
N LYS A 149 -3.00 -15.92 -1.28
CA LYS A 149 -3.09 -17.16 -0.51
C LYS A 149 -4.54 -17.48 -0.16
N ASN A 150 -4.73 -18.71 0.30
CA ASN A 150 -5.98 -19.22 0.85
C ASN A 150 -5.66 -19.95 2.16
N HIS A 151 -5.58 -19.19 3.25
CA HIS A 151 -5.29 -19.66 4.61
C HIS A 151 -6.55 -19.79 5.47
N ALA A 152 -7.62 -19.08 5.10
CA ALA A 152 -8.91 -19.09 5.77
C ALA A 152 -9.74 -20.34 5.40
N PRO A 153 -10.63 -20.80 6.30
CA PRO A 153 -11.57 -21.86 5.98
C PRO A 153 -12.50 -21.45 4.82
N THR A 154 -12.88 -22.41 4.00
CA THR A 154 -13.59 -22.27 2.69
C THR A 154 -15.00 -21.69 2.76
N SER A 155 -15.46 -21.20 3.92
CA SER A 155 -16.82 -20.68 4.13
C SER A 155 -17.02 -19.22 3.70
N GLN A 156 -15.95 -18.50 3.36
CA GLN A 156 -16.02 -17.13 2.80
C GLN A 156 -16.09 -17.18 1.27
N PRO A 157 -17.10 -16.56 0.62
CA PRO A 157 -17.26 -16.64 -0.84
C PRO A 157 -16.18 -15.87 -1.62
N TYR A 158 -15.52 -14.87 -1.01
CA TYR A 158 -14.47 -14.07 -1.64
C TYR A 158 -13.29 -13.88 -0.69
N GLY A 159 -12.08 -14.20 -1.14
CA GLY A 159 -10.84 -13.96 -0.38
C GLY A 159 -10.22 -12.59 -0.64
N TYR A 160 -10.64 -11.90 -1.70
CA TYR A 160 -10.14 -10.58 -2.06
C TYR A 160 -11.30 -9.77 -2.60
N VAL A 161 -11.46 -8.55 -2.08
CA VAL A 161 -12.46 -7.60 -2.55
C VAL A 161 -11.76 -6.28 -2.82
N VAL A 162 -11.73 -5.88 -4.08
CA VAL A 162 -11.25 -4.57 -4.52
C VAL A 162 -12.44 -3.83 -5.09
N ALA A 163 -12.99 -2.89 -4.34
CA ALA A 163 -14.26 -2.26 -4.67
C ALA A 163 -14.25 -0.76 -4.39
N GLU A 164 -15.00 0.00 -5.19
CA GLU A 164 -15.22 1.45 -5.00
C GLU A 164 -13.93 2.30 -4.96
N ASN A 165 -12.80 1.76 -5.40
CA ASN A 165 -11.55 2.50 -5.50
C ASN A 165 -11.54 3.35 -6.78
N VAL A 166 -10.89 4.51 -6.71
CA VAL A 166 -10.62 5.35 -7.89
C VAL A 166 -9.11 5.31 -8.14
N ALA A 167 -8.70 4.64 -9.21
CA ALA A 167 -7.31 4.55 -9.64
C ALA A 167 -7.14 5.24 -11.00
N TYR A 168 -6.24 6.24 -11.08
CA TYR A 168 -6.00 7.01 -12.30
C TYR A 168 -4.58 7.58 -12.32
N ASP A 169 -4.04 7.92 -13.49
CA ASP A 169 -2.72 8.56 -13.62
C ASP A 169 -1.57 7.77 -12.96
N ASN A 170 -1.71 6.45 -12.82
CA ASN A 170 -0.62 5.57 -12.44
C ASN A 170 0.00 5.08 -13.74
N VAL A 171 1.31 5.21 -13.95
CA VAL A 171 1.97 4.79 -15.19
C VAL A 171 3.36 4.28 -14.86
N ASN A 172 3.78 3.15 -15.45
CA ASN A 172 5.18 2.77 -15.42
C ASN A 172 5.92 3.53 -16.53
N THR A 173 6.98 4.24 -16.17
CA THR A 173 7.83 4.99 -17.12
C THR A 173 9.16 4.29 -17.36
N PHE A 174 9.53 3.34 -16.50
CA PHE A 174 10.72 2.52 -16.61
C PHE A 174 10.37 1.12 -17.11
N ALA A 175 11.25 0.55 -17.93
CA ALA A 175 11.16 -0.86 -18.27
C ALA A 175 11.27 -1.68 -16.99
N CYS A 176 10.37 -2.65 -16.81
CA CYS A 176 10.46 -3.53 -15.65
C CYS A 176 11.76 -4.35 -15.76
N SER A 177 12.55 -4.38 -14.69
CA SER A 177 13.73 -5.23 -14.50
C SER A 177 13.40 -6.52 -13.74
N CYS A 178 12.11 -6.84 -13.70
CA CYS A 178 11.48 -7.86 -12.88
C CYS A 178 11.09 -9.10 -13.71
N ALA A 179 11.17 -10.29 -13.12
CA ALA A 179 10.70 -11.57 -13.69
C ALA A 179 11.08 -11.86 -15.17
N GLY A 180 12.26 -11.40 -15.62
CA GLY A 180 12.75 -11.61 -16.98
C GLY A 180 12.10 -10.70 -18.05
N TYR A 181 11.29 -9.72 -17.63
CA TYR A 181 10.79 -8.67 -18.50
C TYR A 181 11.86 -7.59 -18.69
N SER A 182 11.75 -6.85 -19.80
CA SER A 182 12.64 -5.74 -20.18
C SER A 182 11.90 -4.63 -20.91
N GLN A 183 10.58 -4.57 -20.71
CA GLN A 183 9.66 -3.64 -21.36
C GLN A 183 8.88 -2.88 -20.31
N ILE A 184 8.37 -1.71 -20.69
CA ILE A 184 7.41 -0.97 -19.87
C ILE A 184 6.13 -1.81 -19.76
N THR A 185 5.70 -2.09 -18.53
CA THR A 185 4.43 -2.77 -18.25
C THR A 185 3.30 -1.74 -18.09
N ASP A 186 2.06 -2.18 -18.10
CA ASP A 186 0.89 -1.29 -18.11
C ASP A 186 0.81 -0.39 -16.87
N GLY A 187 0.98 -0.89 -15.65
CA GLY A 187 1.01 -0.09 -14.40
C GLY A 187 -0.26 0.70 -14.06
N ASN A 188 -1.26 0.68 -14.95
CA ASN A 188 -2.26 1.74 -15.07
C ASN A 188 -3.46 1.65 -14.12
N GLY A 189 -3.53 0.66 -13.24
CA GLY A 189 -4.73 0.55 -12.41
C GLY A 189 -4.64 -0.47 -11.30
N ILE A 190 -5.31 -1.60 -11.52
CA ILE A 190 -5.55 -2.63 -10.52
C ILE A 190 -5.15 -3.96 -11.15
N ILE A 191 -4.13 -4.61 -10.60
CA ILE A 191 -3.58 -5.91 -11.05
C ILE A 191 -3.72 -6.96 -9.95
#